data_AF-A0A518BUE7-F1
#
_entry.id   AF-A0A518BUE7-F1
#
_cell.length_a   1.000
_cell.length_b   1.000
_cell.length_c   1.000
_cell.angle_alpha   90.00
_cell.angle_beta   90.00
_cell.angle_gamma   90.00
#
_symmetry.space_group_name_H-M   'P 1'
#
loop_
_entity.id
_entity.type
_entity.pdbx_description
1 polymer ?
#
loop_
_entity_poly.entity_id
_entity_poly.type
_entity_poly.pdbx_seq_one_letter_code
_entity_poly.pdbx_strand_id
1 'polypeptide(L)'
;MSEEPTIRHHPHNAGFALILVLVLVMIAGSLLSAYAHHSAVTALETRDAAEALQRRWATISMRATLLERVHPVLLRAEDRGLDGRRLADTDAQPVAIRTTRVTLADQPYTLTLSDEQAKVDVSAVVREQGTPAAERWVRRLLRQTSGSRANDLTIHLQPIALIDDAQATTILTFGQVFDRARPEQFLARGTGGQPAPVDAITCWSSGKLNYQRASDDALRLMCEPVLGIARSRRLIEARDEDPFQDMEVLLRRAGATDPKSSKEVRAVLTERSRCHGLWITAHGTQRDWYSAIIGIGDPDLGTLQTRTLEW
;
A
#
# COMPACT_ATOMS: atom_id res chain seq x y z
N MET A 1 -99.06 7.74 43.68
CA MET A 1 -98.37 9.04 43.56
C MET A 1 -96.93 8.85 43.98
N SER A 2 -96.02 9.43 43.19
CA SER A 2 -94.58 9.59 43.44
C SER A 2 -93.72 8.35 43.16
N GLU A 3 -92.65 8.39 42.36
CA GLU A 3 -92.11 9.33 41.38
C GLU A 3 -90.97 8.55 40.71
N GLU A 4 -90.96 8.44 39.38
CA GLU A 4 -89.97 7.64 38.64
C GLU A 4 -88.80 8.54 38.22
N PRO A 5 -87.53 8.24 38.60
CA PRO A 5 -86.42 9.13 38.32
C PRO A 5 -85.92 8.95 36.89
N THR A 6 -86.06 10.00 36.09
CA THR A 6 -85.51 10.11 34.73
C THR A 6 -84.01 10.42 34.79
N ILE A 7 -83.18 9.42 34.52
CA ILE A 7 -81.73 9.56 34.40
C ILE A 7 -81.42 10.28 33.07
N ARG A 8 -80.96 11.52 33.16
CA ARG A 8 -80.50 12.32 32.01
C ARG A 8 -79.06 11.97 31.65
N HIS A 9 -78.85 11.25 30.55
CA HIS A 9 -77.53 11.09 29.94
C HIS A 9 -77.02 12.44 29.39
N HIS A 10 -75.82 12.86 29.77
CA HIS A 10 -75.08 13.98 29.18
C HIS A 10 -74.09 13.46 28.12
N PRO A 11 -74.32 13.63 26.81
CA PRO A 11 -73.46 13.08 25.76
C PRO A 11 -72.41 14.08 25.22
N HIS A 12 -71.86 14.97 26.06
CA HIS A 12 -70.92 16.02 25.59
C HIS A 12 -69.44 15.83 26.01
N ASN A 13 -69.11 14.86 26.88
CA ASN A 13 -67.72 14.67 27.37
C ASN A 13 -66.94 13.56 26.64
N ALA A 14 -67.62 12.72 25.85
CA ALA A 14 -66.98 11.59 25.16
C ALA A 14 -66.05 12.03 24.01
N GLY A 15 -66.41 13.12 23.30
CA GLY A 15 -65.58 13.65 22.21
C GLY A 15 -64.26 14.25 22.69
N PHE A 16 -64.26 14.89 23.86
CA PHE A 16 -63.05 15.48 24.45
C PHE A 16 -62.06 14.40 24.92
N ALA A 17 -62.58 13.33 25.53
CA ALA A 17 -61.76 12.19 25.94
C ALA A 17 -61.06 11.52 24.74
N LEU A 18 -61.79 11.37 23.62
CA LEU A 18 -61.22 10.79 22.40
C LEU A 18 -60.09 11.65 21.82
N ILE A 19 -60.28 12.98 21.75
CA ILE A 19 -59.24 13.90 21.25
C ILE A 19 -58.01 13.86 22.16
N LEU A 20 -58.21 13.85 23.48
CA LEU A 20 -57.10 13.77 24.45
C LEU A 20 -56.29 12.49 24.27
N VAL A 21 -56.96 11.34 24.12
CA VAL A 21 -56.29 10.06 23.86
C VAL A 21 -55.56 10.07 22.53
N LEU A 22 -56.16 10.63 21.47
CA LEU A 22 -55.52 10.74 20.16
C LEU A 22 -54.23 11.58 20.24
N VAL A 23 -54.28 12.73 20.91
CA VAL A 23 -53.10 13.60 21.14
C VAL A 23 -52.04 12.87 21.94
N LEU A 24 -52.43 12.15 23.00
CA LEU A 24 -51.49 11.37 23.81
C LEU A 24 -50.81 10.27 23.00
N VAL A 25 -51.56 9.57 22.15
CA VAL A 25 -51.02 8.54 21.25
C VAL A 25 -50.08 9.16 20.20
N MET A 26 -50.43 10.32 19.64
CA MET A 26 -49.54 11.04 18.72
C MET A 26 -48.22 11.43 19.40
N ILE A 27 -48.29 12.02 20.61
CA ILE A 27 -47.10 12.40 21.37
C ILE A 27 -46.24 11.17 21.71
N ALA A 28 -46.86 10.09 22.21
CA ALA A 28 -46.15 8.86 22.53
C ALA A 28 -45.50 8.25 21.28
N GLY A 29 -46.19 8.25 20.14
CA GLY A 29 -45.64 7.78 18.86
C GLY A 29 -44.46 8.63 18.39
N SER A 30 -44.56 9.96 18.49
CA SER A 30 -43.46 10.87 18.14
C SER A 30 -42.23 10.68 19.04
N LEU A 31 -42.43 10.52 20.36
CA LEU A 31 -41.34 10.28 21.30
C LEU A 31 -40.67 8.94 21.07
N LEU A 32 -41.44 7.87 20.82
CA LEU A 32 -40.90 6.55 20.52
C LEU A 32 -40.10 6.55 19.22
N SER A 33 -40.60 7.22 18.18
CA SER A 33 -39.90 7.38 16.90
C SER A 33 -38.59 8.16 17.06
N ALA A 34 -38.63 9.28 17.80
CA ALA A 34 -37.43 10.06 18.10
C ALA A 34 -36.39 9.26 18.89
N TYR A 35 -36.82 8.49 19.89
CA TYR A 35 -35.95 7.63 20.68
C TYR A 35 -35.36 6.49 19.86
N ALA A 36 -36.16 5.83 19.01
CA ALA A 36 -35.70 4.77 18.12
C ALA A 36 -34.67 5.31 17.11
N HIS A 37 -34.92 6.49 16.53
CA HIS A 37 -33.98 7.13 15.63
C HIS A 37 -32.67 7.49 16.34
N HIS A 38 -32.76 8.13 17.51
CA HIS A 38 -31.58 8.48 18.30
C HIS A 38 -30.76 7.23 18.69
N SER A 39 -31.42 6.18 19.18
CA SER A 39 -30.77 4.92 19.52
C SER A 39 -30.09 4.27 18.32
N ALA A 40 -30.70 4.33 17.13
CA ALA A 40 -30.10 3.78 15.91
C ALA A 40 -28.86 4.57 15.50
N VAL A 41 -28.90 5.91 15.55
CA VAL A 41 -27.75 6.77 15.24
C VAL A 41 -26.61 6.53 16.22
N THR A 42 -26.88 6.53 17.54
CA THR A 42 -25.85 6.26 18.55
C THR A 42 -25.25 4.87 18.41
N ALA A 43 -26.05 3.85 18.08
CA ALA A 43 -25.55 2.51 17.84
C ALA A 43 -24.62 2.45 16.62
N LEU A 44 -24.93 3.17 15.54
CA LEU A 44 -24.07 3.28 14.36
C LEU A 44 -22.77 4.02 14.68
N GLU A 45 -22.84 5.18 15.36
CA GLU A 45 -21.65 5.94 15.76
C GLU A 45 -20.72 5.13 16.68
N THR A 46 -21.31 4.38 17.64
CA THR A 46 -20.55 3.51 18.55
C THR A 46 -19.85 2.39 17.79
N ARG A 47 -20.54 1.80 16.80
CA ARG A 47 -19.97 0.77 15.94
C ARG A 47 -18.82 1.31 15.10
N ASP A 48 -19.01 2.46 14.46
CA ASP A 48 -17.97 3.10 13.64
C ASP A 48 -16.74 3.46 14.48
N ALA A 49 -16.94 3.95 15.71
CA ALA A 49 -15.86 4.25 16.65
C ALA A 49 -15.10 2.98 17.08
N ALA A 50 -15.81 1.88 17.34
CA ALA A 50 -15.21 0.59 17.68
C ALA A 50 -14.40 0.02 16.52
N GLU A 51 -14.95 0.02 15.29
CA GLU A 51 -14.26 -0.44 14.07
C GLU A 51 -13.01 0.42 13.80
N ALA A 52 -13.09 1.74 13.98
CA ALA A 52 -11.95 2.63 13.81
C ALA A 52 -10.84 2.37 14.85
N LEU A 53 -11.21 2.13 16.12
CA LEU A 53 -10.26 1.80 17.18
C LEU A 53 -9.59 0.45 16.90
N GLN A 54 -10.37 -0.58 16.56
CA GLN A 54 -9.86 -1.90 16.20
C GLN A 54 -8.88 -1.82 15.04
N ARG A 55 -9.22 -1.09 13.97
CA ARG A 55 -8.32 -0.86 12.83
C ARG A 55 -7.00 -0.22 13.25
N ARG A 56 -7.05 0.85 14.06
CA ARG A 56 -5.83 1.53 14.53
C ARG A 56 -4.93 0.59 15.34
N TRP A 57 -5.52 -0.18 16.25
CA TRP A 57 -4.77 -1.18 17.02
C TRP A 57 -4.18 -2.29 16.14
N ALA A 58 -4.93 -2.76 15.14
CA ALA A 58 -4.44 -3.73 14.18
C ALA A 58 -3.23 -3.18 13.40
N THR A 59 -3.33 -1.97 12.84
CA THR A 59 -2.22 -1.31 12.13
C THR A 59 -0.99 -1.13 13.01
N ILE A 60 -1.16 -0.66 14.25
CA ILE A 60 -0.05 -0.50 15.21
C ILE A 60 0.60 -1.86 15.54
N SER A 61 -0.22 -2.88 15.77
CA SER A 61 0.26 -4.23 16.12
C SER A 61 0.99 -4.88 14.95
N MET A 62 0.44 -4.80 13.74
CA MET A 62 1.06 -5.30 12.52
C MET A 62 2.35 -4.55 12.22
N ARG A 63 2.39 -3.22 12.40
CA ARG A 63 3.63 -2.43 12.27
C ARG A 63 4.71 -2.95 13.21
N ALA A 64 4.39 -3.08 14.50
CA ALA A 64 5.35 -3.47 15.52
C ALA A 64 5.86 -4.91 15.33
N THR A 65 5.02 -5.81 14.82
CA THR A 65 5.35 -7.23 14.70
C THR A 65 5.93 -7.62 13.36
N LEU A 66 5.45 -7.03 12.26
CA LEU A 66 5.75 -7.49 10.90
C LEU A 66 6.85 -6.69 10.22
N LEU A 67 6.99 -5.40 10.51
CA LEU A 67 7.92 -4.54 9.77
C LEU A 67 9.38 -5.02 9.91
N GLU A 68 9.81 -5.32 11.13
CA GLU A 68 11.13 -5.91 11.42
C GLU A 68 11.29 -7.33 10.83
N ARG A 69 10.18 -7.99 10.51
CA ARG A 69 10.14 -9.34 9.97
C ARG A 69 10.00 -9.38 8.45
N VAL A 70 9.84 -8.25 7.76
CA VAL A 70 9.70 -8.22 6.29
C VAL A 70 10.89 -8.91 5.64
N HIS A 71 12.12 -8.48 5.95
CA HIS A 71 13.33 -9.03 5.37
C HIS A 71 13.45 -10.56 5.56
N PRO A 72 13.39 -11.12 6.78
CA PRO A 72 13.49 -12.57 6.96
C PRO A 72 12.28 -13.34 6.40
N VAL A 73 11.11 -12.70 6.24
CA VAL A 73 9.97 -13.34 5.57
C VAL A 73 10.20 -13.46 4.06
N LEU A 74 10.81 -12.45 3.44
CA LEU A 74 11.19 -12.49 2.01
C LEU A 74 12.30 -13.52 1.78
N LEU A 75 13.35 -13.54 2.61
CA LEU A 75 14.41 -14.57 2.54
C LEU A 75 13.84 -15.99 2.67
N ARG A 76 12.98 -16.24 3.67
CA ARG A 76 12.33 -17.56 3.80
C ARG A 76 11.38 -17.89 2.65
N ALA A 77 10.86 -16.88 1.93
CA ALA A 77 10.05 -17.12 0.75
C ALA A 77 10.92 -17.65 -0.40
N GLU A 78 12.13 -17.11 -0.52
CA GLU A 78 13.16 -17.56 -1.45
C GLU A 78 13.60 -19.00 -1.09
N ASP A 79 13.83 -19.27 0.20
CA ASP A 79 14.22 -20.60 0.68
C ASP A 79 13.11 -21.66 0.51
N ARG A 80 11.83 -21.34 0.78
CA ARG A 80 10.73 -22.32 0.70
C ARG A 80 10.39 -22.76 -0.72
N GLY A 81 10.90 -22.09 -1.75
CA GLY A 81 10.92 -22.63 -3.11
C GLY A 81 11.66 -23.98 -3.18
N LEU A 82 12.53 -24.27 -2.21
CA LEU A 82 13.40 -25.46 -2.18
C LEU A 82 12.76 -26.71 -1.53
N ASP A 83 11.62 -26.59 -0.84
CA ASP A 83 11.12 -27.61 0.12
C ASP A 83 9.90 -28.44 -0.33
N GLY A 84 9.70 -28.67 -1.64
CA GLY A 84 8.56 -29.48 -2.13
C GLY A 84 8.86 -30.52 -3.22
N ARG A 85 9.87 -30.30 -4.06
CA ARG A 85 10.43 -31.28 -4.99
C ARG A 85 11.91 -30.98 -5.15
N ARG A 86 12.76 -31.70 -4.43
CA ARG A 86 14.18 -31.83 -4.76
C ARG A 86 14.30 -32.55 -6.10
N LEU A 87 14.12 -31.85 -7.20
CA LEU A 87 14.96 -32.08 -8.37
C LEU A 87 16.09 -31.05 -8.30
N ALA A 88 17.27 -31.47 -8.72
CA ALA A 88 18.54 -30.77 -8.60
C ALA A 88 18.66 -29.53 -9.51
N ASP A 89 17.67 -28.64 -9.50
CA ASP A 89 17.59 -27.46 -10.38
C ASP A 89 17.36 -26.18 -9.57
N THR A 90 18.37 -25.30 -9.56
CA THR A 90 18.40 -23.87 -9.90
C THR A 90 17.16 -22.94 -9.77
N ASP A 91 16.05 -23.33 -9.15
CA ASP A 91 14.76 -22.60 -9.20
C ASP A 91 14.49 -21.66 -8.01
N ALA A 92 15.49 -21.38 -7.16
CA ALA A 92 15.34 -20.34 -6.14
C ALA A 92 15.23 -18.97 -6.82
N GLN A 93 14.02 -18.40 -6.87
CA GLN A 93 13.79 -17.08 -7.42
C GLN A 93 13.72 -16.02 -6.31
N PRO A 94 14.45 -14.90 -6.45
CA PRO A 94 14.34 -13.77 -5.54
C PRO A 94 12.90 -13.26 -5.41
N VAL A 95 12.46 -12.97 -4.19
CA VAL A 95 11.10 -12.54 -3.90
C VAL A 95 11.13 -11.09 -3.43
N ALA A 96 10.75 -10.17 -4.30
CA ALA A 96 10.63 -8.76 -3.96
C ALA A 96 9.38 -8.45 -3.13
N ILE A 97 8.28 -9.16 -3.37
CA ILE A 97 6.96 -8.80 -2.84
C ILE A 97 6.20 -10.06 -2.45
N ARG A 98 5.61 -10.05 -1.25
CA ARG A 98 4.76 -11.13 -0.76
C ARG A 98 3.47 -10.59 -0.19
N THR A 99 2.35 -11.06 -0.76
CA THR A 99 1.01 -10.73 -0.27
C THR A 99 0.43 -11.90 0.52
N THR A 100 -0.17 -11.61 1.66
CA THR A 100 -0.89 -12.58 2.49
C THR A 100 -2.19 -11.98 3.00
N ARG A 101 -3.16 -12.83 3.32
CA ARG A 101 -4.41 -12.42 3.98
C ARG A 101 -4.39 -12.92 5.41
N VAL A 102 -4.84 -12.07 6.33
CA VAL A 102 -4.98 -12.42 7.75
C VAL A 102 -6.31 -11.89 8.24
N THR A 103 -6.85 -12.52 9.28
CA THR A 103 -8.05 -12.03 9.97
C THR A 103 -7.66 -11.71 11.40
N LEU A 104 -7.94 -10.48 11.86
CA LEU A 104 -7.74 -10.08 13.26
C LEU A 104 -9.07 -9.60 13.82
N ALA A 105 -9.54 -10.24 14.89
CA ALA A 105 -10.83 -9.94 15.54
C ALA A 105 -11.98 -9.84 14.51
N ASP A 106 -12.12 -10.89 13.69
CA ASP A 106 -13.13 -11.02 12.63
C ASP A 106 -13.08 -9.99 11.50
N GLN A 107 -12.08 -9.10 11.49
CA GLN A 107 -11.84 -8.18 10.38
C GLN A 107 -10.77 -8.75 9.42
N PRO A 108 -11.06 -8.86 8.11
CA PRO A 108 -10.07 -9.31 7.14
C PRO A 108 -9.09 -8.19 6.77
N TYR A 109 -7.82 -8.56 6.62
CA TYR A 109 -6.75 -7.70 6.15
C TYR A 109 -5.96 -8.37 5.03
N THR A 110 -5.57 -7.58 4.02
CA THR A 110 -4.53 -7.96 3.07
C THR A 110 -3.24 -7.25 3.46
N LEU A 111 -2.16 -8.01 3.61
CA LEU A 111 -0.83 -7.52 3.91
C LEU A 111 0.07 -7.75 2.71
N THR A 112 0.69 -6.69 2.21
CA THR A 112 1.71 -6.79 1.17
C THR A 112 3.04 -6.33 1.74
N LEU A 113 3.95 -7.28 1.91
CA LEU A 113 5.32 -7.07 2.36
C LEU A 113 6.17 -6.86 1.10
N SER A 114 6.96 -5.79 1.06
CA SER A 114 7.79 -5.49 -0.11
C SER A 114 9.21 -5.08 0.26
N ASP A 115 10.13 -5.40 -0.62
CA ASP A 115 11.45 -4.80 -0.68
C ASP A 115 11.34 -3.50 -1.48
N GLU A 116 11.46 -2.35 -0.82
CA GLU A 116 11.36 -1.06 -1.51
C GLU A 116 12.61 -0.79 -2.34
N GLN A 117 13.75 -1.41 -2.03
CA GLN A 117 14.92 -1.30 -2.89
C GLN A 117 14.84 -2.17 -4.13
N ALA A 118 13.90 -3.11 -4.23
CA ALA A 118 13.64 -3.83 -5.48
C ALA A 118 12.83 -2.98 -6.49
N LYS A 119 12.35 -1.81 -6.08
CA LYS A 119 11.52 -0.90 -6.88
C LYS A 119 12.34 0.30 -7.32
N VAL A 120 11.93 0.93 -8.43
CA VAL A 120 12.60 2.15 -8.88
C VAL A 120 12.24 3.33 -7.99
N ASP A 121 13.26 4.02 -7.49
CA ASP A 121 13.09 5.25 -6.73
C ASP A 121 12.82 6.46 -7.64
N VAL A 122 11.59 6.97 -7.57
CA VAL A 122 11.20 8.14 -8.37
C VAL A 122 12.02 9.37 -8.01
N SER A 123 12.41 9.54 -6.74
CA SER A 123 13.27 10.66 -6.33
C SER A 123 14.65 10.56 -6.98
N ALA A 124 15.21 9.36 -7.11
CA ALA A 124 16.51 9.17 -7.77
C ALA A 124 16.43 9.55 -9.25
N VAL A 125 15.40 9.08 -9.95
CA VAL A 125 15.19 9.39 -11.37
C VAL A 125 14.98 10.90 -11.60
N VAL A 126 14.22 11.56 -10.72
CA VAL A 126 14.02 13.02 -10.79
C VAL A 126 15.34 13.78 -10.63
N ARG A 127 16.19 13.38 -9.68
CA ARG A 127 17.50 14.02 -9.47
C ARG A 127 18.44 13.84 -10.67
N GLU A 128 18.40 12.69 -11.32
CA GLU A 128 19.30 12.38 -12.42
C GLU A 128 18.84 12.98 -13.76
N GLN A 129 17.54 12.92 -14.07
CA GLN A 129 17.01 13.24 -15.40
C GLN A 129 16.15 14.51 -15.43
N GLY A 130 15.79 15.05 -14.26
CA GLY A 130 14.83 16.13 -14.11
C GLY A 130 13.37 15.66 -14.22
N THR A 131 12.46 16.47 -13.70
CA THR A 131 11.03 16.15 -13.56
C THR A 131 10.35 15.74 -14.87
N PRO A 132 10.49 16.47 -16.01
CA PRO A 132 9.77 16.12 -17.22
C PRO A 132 10.19 14.78 -17.84
N ALA A 133 11.49 14.44 -17.74
CA ALA A 133 12.00 13.17 -18.23
C ALA A 133 11.58 12.02 -17.30
N ALA A 134 11.71 12.22 -15.99
CA ALA A 134 11.24 11.28 -14.98
C ALA A 134 9.75 10.96 -15.13
N GLU A 135 8.90 11.96 -15.40
CA GLU A 135 7.45 11.75 -15.56
C GLU A 135 7.12 10.86 -16.78
N ARG A 136 7.71 11.16 -17.94
CA ARG A 136 7.56 10.33 -19.15
C ARG A 136 8.05 8.91 -18.90
N TRP A 137 9.12 8.79 -18.12
CA TRP A 137 9.69 7.50 -17.80
C TRP A 137 8.79 6.69 -16.85
N VAL A 138 8.30 7.28 -15.75
CA VAL A 138 7.37 6.61 -14.82
C VAL A 138 6.13 6.12 -15.57
N ARG A 139 5.58 6.95 -16.47
CA ARG A 139 4.47 6.56 -17.36
C ARG A 139 4.81 5.34 -18.20
N ARG A 140 6.03 5.25 -18.75
CA ARG A 140 6.47 4.11 -19.57
C ARG A 140 6.62 2.85 -18.72
N LEU A 141 7.33 2.92 -17.60
CA LEU A 141 7.55 1.77 -16.72
C LEU A 141 6.21 1.19 -16.25
N LEU A 142 5.29 2.04 -15.80
CA LEU A 142 3.99 1.59 -15.31
C LEU A 142 3.15 0.96 -16.42
N ARG A 143 3.22 1.46 -17.65
CA ARG A 143 2.55 0.83 -18.81
C ARG A 143 3.14 -0.55 -19.15
N GLN A 144 4.45 -0.70 -19.03
CA GLN A 144 5.13 -1.98 -19.30
C GLN A 144 4.83 -3.01 -18.21
N THR A 145 4.83 -2.60 -16.94
CA THR A 145 4.69 -3.49 -15.79
C THR A 145 3.23 -3.74 -15.39
N SER A 146 2.41 -2.69 -15.32
CA SER A 146 1.02 -2.74 -14.82
C SER A 146 -0.04 -2.73 -15.93
N GLY A 147 0.39 -2.75 -17.20
CA GLY A 147 -0.49 -2.88 -18.36
C GLY A 147 -1.51 -1.73 -18.50
N SER A 148 -2.76 -2.09 -18.82
CA SER A 148 -3.82 -1.12 -19.11
C SER A 148 -4.22 -0.26 -17.92
N ARG A 149 -4.03 -0.72 -16.67
CA ARG A 149 -4.39 0.05 -15.47
C ARG A 149 -3.51 1.28 -15.27
N ALA A 150 -2.26 1.22 -15.71
CA ALA A 150 -1.40 2.40 -15.69
C ALA A 150 -1.92 3.53 -16.59
N ASN A 151 -2.83 3.24 -17.54
CA ASN A 151 -3.44 4.27 -18.37
C ASN A 151 -4.49 5.10 -17.62
N ASP A 152 -5.09 4.55 -16.58
CA ASP A 152 -6.10 5.23 -15.76
C ASP A 152 -5.45 6.14 -14.70
N LEU A 153 -4.14 6.02 -14.51
CA LEU A 153 -3.37 6.85 -13.60
C LEU A 153 -2.83 8.10 -14.29
N THR A 154 -3.28 9.26 -13.83
CA THR A 154 -2.66 10.53 -14.18
C THR A 154 -1.36 10.68 -13.39
N ILE A 155 -0.22 10.62 -14.07
CA ILE A 155 1.09 10.76 -13.44
C ILE A 155 1.54 12.20 -13.61
N HIS A 156 1.75 12.91 -12.51
CA HIS A 156 2.28 14.26 -12.51
C HIS A 156 3.22 14.42 -11.32
N LEU A 157 4.51 14.58 -11.61
CA LEU A 157 5.54 14.60 -10.56
C LEU A 157 5.61 15.97 -9.91
N GLN A 158 5.41 16.02 -8.59
CA GLN A 158 5.45 17.22 -7.77
C GLN A 158 6.57 17.12 -6.71
N PRO A 159 7.85 17.20 -7.13
CA PRO A 159 8.95 17.14 -6.18
C PRO A 159 8.97 18.38 -5.28
N ILE A 160 9.42 18.19 -4.05
CA ILE A 160 9.63 19.26 -3.08
C ILE A 160 11.14 19.48 -2.95
N ALA A 161 11.56 20.74 -2.90
CA ALA A 161 12.94 21.10 -2.58
C ALA A 161 13.17 20.90 -1.08
N LEU A 162 14.23 20.19 -0.72
CA LEU A 162 14.64 20.08 0.67
C LEU A 162 15.21 21.43 1.13
N ILE A 163 14.79 21.88 2.32
CA ILE A 163 15.12 23.22 2.85
C ILE A 163 16.65 23.44 2.91
N ASP A 164 17.41 22.36 3.12
CA ASP A 164 18.87 22.41 3.30
C ASP A 164 19.67 22.29 1.99
N ASP A 165 19.02 21.95 0.87
CA ASP A 165 19.67 21.85 -0.44
C ASP A 165 18.67 22.16 -1.54
N ALA A 166 18.74 23.39 -2.06
CA ALA A 166 17.85 23.88 -3.12
C ALA A 166 17.95 23.09 -4.44
N GLN A 167 19.00 22.28 -4.63
CA GLN A 167 19.15 21.37 -5.77
C GLN A 167 18.64 19.96 -5.46
N ALA A 168 18.53 19.58 -4.19
CA ALA A 168 17.98 18.30 -3.77
C ALA A 168 16.43 18.35 -3.78
N THR A 169 15.88 17.99 -4.93
CA THR A 169 14.45 17.71 -5.07
C THR A 169 14.14 16.25 -4.69
N THR A 170 13.03 16.04 -3.98
CA THR A 170 12.60 14.69 -3.57
C THR A 170 11.08 14.54 -3.62
N ILE A 171 10.66 13.30 -3.86
CA ILE A 171 9.28 12.83 -3.76
C ILE A 171 9.15 12.10 -2.43
N LEU A 172 8.21 12.50 -1.58
CA LEU A 172 8.01 11.94 -0.25
C LEU A 172 6.79 11.03 -0.16
N THR A 173 5.84 11.16 -1.08
CA THR A 173 4.57 10.43 -1.07
C THR A 173 4.09 10.11 -2.48
N PHE A 174 3.25 9.10 -2.62
CA PHE A 174 2.61 8.80 -3.91
C PHE A 174 1.63 9.88 -4.38
N GLY A 175 1.10 10.72 -3.50
CA GLY A 175 0.29 11.88 -3.90
C GLY A 175 1.07 12.91 -4.72
N GLN A 176 2.40 12.88 -4.66
CA GLN A 176 3.28 13.69 -5.50
C GLN A 176 3.68 12.99 -6.80
N VAL A 177 3.23 11.76 -7.02
CA VAL A 177 3.50 10.98 -8.25
C VAL A 177 2.22 10.84 -9.05
N PHE A 178 1.13 10.49 -8.38
CA PHE A 178 -0.17 10.26 -8.98
C PHE A 178 -1.12 11.41 -8.64
N ASP A 179 -1.61 12.09 -9.67
CA ASP A 179 -2.61 13.14 -9.52
C ASP A 179 -3.99 12.51 -9.28
N ARG A 180 -4.59 12.81 -8.12
CA ARG A 180 -5.94 12.38 -7.71
C ARG A 180 -6.19 10.87 -7.74
N ALA A 181 -5.14 10.05 -7.75
CA ALA A 181 -5.32 8.60 -7.73
C ALA A 181 -5.76 8.14 -6.34
N ARG A 182 -6.75 7.26 -6.31
CA ARG A 182 -7.16 6.57 -5.08
C ARG A 182 -6.25 5.37 -4.83
N PRO A 183 -6.03 4.96 -3.57
CA PRO A 183 -5.17 3.83 -3.22
C PRO A 183 -5.48 2.54 -3.99
N GLU A 184 -6.75 2.27 -4.26
CA GLU A 184 -7.18 1.07 -5.00
C GLU A 184 -6.56 1.02 -6.40
N GLN A 185 -6.38 2.19 -7.04
CA GLN A 185 -5.90 2.25 -8.41
C GLN A 185 -4.42 1.88 -8.52
N PHE A 186 -3.62 2.21 -7.51
CA PHE A 186 -2.18 1.91 -7.50
C PHE A 186 -1.81 0.67 -6.68
N LEU A 187 -2.73 0.12 -5.87
CA LEU A 187 -2.55 -1.13 -5.13
C LEU A 187 -3.19 -2.35 -5.80
N ALA A 188 -4.19 -2.17 -6.67
CA ALA A 188 -4.87 -3.30 -7.29
C ALA A 188 -3.99 -3.99 -8.34
N ARG A 189 -3.78 -5.30 -8.14
CA ARG A 189 -3.11 -6.19 -9.11
C ARG A 189 -4.01 -6.55 -10.29
N GLY A 190 -3.47 -6.49 -11.50
CA GLY A 190 -4.23 -6.70 -12.73
C GLY A 190 -4.71 -8.13 -12.91
N THR A 191 -5.53 -8.36 -13.93
CA THR A 191 -5.90 -9.72 -14.35
C THR A 191 -4.66 -10.48 -14.78
N GLY A 192 -4.61 -11.79 -14.48
CA GLY A 192 -3.44 -12.61 -14.80
C GLY A 192 -2.19 -12.33 -13.94
N GLY A 193 -2.35 -11.67 -12.78
CA GLY A 193 -1.25 -11.48 -11.83
C GLY A 193 -0.31 -10.32 -12.18
N GLN A 194 -0.73 -9.40 -13.05
CA GLN A 194 0.06 -8.20 -13.36
C GLN A 194 0.39 -7.42 -12.07
N PRO A 195 1.65 -6.99 -11.88
CA PRO A 195 2.07 -6.18 -10.75
C PRO A 195 1.21 -4.92 -10.59
N ALA A 196 1.01 -4.51 -9.34
CA ALA A 196 0.40 -3.22 -9.06
C ALA A 196 1.42 -2.09 -9.36
N PRO A 197 0.98 -0.86 -9.65
CA PRO A 197 1.90 0.27 -9.85
C PRO A 197 2.90 0.47 -8.70
N VAL A 198 2.47 0.29 -7.44
CA VAL A 198 3.38 0.36 -6.28
C VAL A 198 4.35 -0.80 -6.15
N ASP A 199 4.21 -1.85 -6.96
CA ASP A 199 5.14 -2.96 -7.05
C ASP A 199 6.35 -2.59 -7.93
N ALA A 200 6.24 -1.55 -8.77
CA ALA A 200 7.28 -1.14 -9.71
C ALA A 200 8.08 0.10 -9.26
N ILE A 201 7.46 0.99 -8.49
CA ILE A 201 8.06 2.27 -8.07
C ILE A 201 7.98 2.49 -6.55
N THR A 202 8.90 3.30 -6.03
CA THR A 202 8.95 3.74 -4.63
C THR A 202 9.35 5.22 -4.53
N CYS A 203 9.07 5.83 -3.38
CA CYS A 203 9.46 7.21 -3.05
C CYS A 203 10.45 7.28 -1.88
N TRP A 204 10.88 6.14 -1.33
CA TRP A 204 11.49 6.10 0.01
C TRP A 204 12.82 5.35 0.10
N SER A 205 13.40 4.96 -1.02
CA SER A 205 14.63 4.18 -1.02
C SER A 205 15.88 5.07 -0.90
N SER A 206 17.06 4.43 -0.89
CA SER A 206 18.34 5.14 -0.94
C SER A 206 18.72 5.64 -2.34
N GLY A 207 17.86 5.40 -3.34
CA GLY A 207 18.16 5.53 -4.76
C GLY A 207 18.92 4.35 -5.36
N LYS A 208 19.33 3.37 -4.53
CA LYS A 208 19.94 2.13 -5.00
C LYS A 208 18.90 1.03 -5.19
N LEU A 209 19.01 0.34 -6.32
CA LEU A 209 18.18 -0.78 -6.71
C LEU A 209 18.82 -2.12 -6.30
N ASN A 210 18.07 -2.98 -5.61
CA ASN A 210 18.47 -4.34 -5.34
C ASN A 210 18.37 -5.17 -6.63
N TYR A 211 19.50 -5.47 -7.25
CA TYR A 211 19.51 -6.14 -8.56
C TYR A 211 18.98 -7.57 -8.52
N GLN A 212 19.10 -8.26 -7.38
CA GLN A 212 18.66 -9.63 -7.24
C GLN A 212 17.13 -9.70 -7.33
N ARG A 213 16.43 -8.77 -6.67
CA ARG A 213 14.97 -8.76 -6.56
C ARG A 213 14.26 -7.85 -7.55
N ALA A 214 14.96 -6.89 -8.13
CA ALA A 214 14.34 -5.92 -9.04
C ALA A 214 13.82 -6.56 -10.32
N SER A 215 12.78 -5.98 -10.90
CA SER A 215 12.32 -6.38 -12.23
C SER A 215 13.35 -6.00 -13.31
N ASP A 216 13.31 -6.72 -14.43
CA ASP A 216 14.16 -6.42 -15.59
C ASP A 216 14.01 -4.98 -16.05
N ASP A 217 12.77 -4.47 -16.09
CA ASP A 217 12.49 -3.11 -16.53
C ASP A 217 13.07 -2.06 -15.59
N ALA A 218 13.06 -2.33 -14.28
CA ALA A 218 13.74 -1.51 -13.29
C ALA A 218 15.26 -1.54 -13.48
N LEU A 219 15.85 -2.71 -13.73
CA LEU A 219 17.29 -2.84 -13.98
C LEU A 219 17.71 -2.17 -15.27
N ARG A 220 16.97 -2.36 -16.37
CA ARG A 220 17.23 -1.69 -17.65
C ARG A 220 17.26 -0.19 -17.43
N LEU A 221 16.25 0.36 -16.75
CA LEU A 221 16.24 1.79 -16.47
C LEU A 221 17.51 2.22 -15.72
N MET A 222 17.79 1.61 -14.58
CA MET A 222 18.82 2.13 -13.68
C MET A 222 20.22 1.89 -14.25
N CYS A 223 20.40 0.87 -15.09
CA CYS A 223 21.70 0.49 -15.63
C CYS A 223 21.98 1.08 -17.01
N GLU A 224 20.98 1.31 -17.88
CA GLU A 224 21.21 1.78 -19.24
C GLU A 224 21.96 3.11 -19.35
N PRO A 225 21.69 4.13 -18.50
CA PRO A 225 22.47 5.39 -18.52
C PRO A 225 23.95 5.20 -18.21
N VAL A 226 24.29 4.16 -17.44
CA VAL A 226 25.64 3.90 -16.94
C VAL A 226 26.40 2.89 -17.82
N LEU A 227 25.75 1.79 -18.17
CA LEU A 227 26.33 0.66 -18.89
C LEU A 227 26.02 0.67 -20.39
N GLY A 228 25.01 1.42 -20.81
CA GLY A 228 24.43 1.32 -22.15
C GLY A 228 23.54 0.08 -22.30
N ILE A 229 22.77 0.06 -23.41
CA ILE A 229 21.75 -0.95 -23.69
C ILE A 229 22.34 -2.36 -23.75
N ALA A 230 23.43 -2.55 -24.49
CA ALA A 230 24.01 -3.88 -24.73
C ALA A 230 24.54 -4.54 -23.45
N ARG A 231 25.25 -3.78 -22.60
CA ARG A 231 25.80 -4.31 -21.34
C ARG A 231 24.70 -4.49 -20.28
N SER A 232 23.71 -3.60 -20.22
CA SER A 232 22.55 -3.76 -19.32
C SER A 232 21.75 -5.01 -19.64
N ARG A 233 21.55 -5.32 -20.94
CA ARG A 233 20.93 -6.57 -21.36
C ARG A 233 21.72 -7.80 -20.91
N ARG A 234 23.04 -7.81 -21.10
CA ARG A 234 23.89 -8.92 -20.63
C ARG A 234 23.92 -9.07 -19.12
N LEU A 235 23.82 -7.96 -18.38
CA LEU A 235 23.72 -7.99 -16.92
C LEU A 235 22.42 -8.70 -16.48
N ILE A 236 21.31 -8.37 -17.13
CA ILE A 236 20.01 -9.02 -16.87
C ILE A 236 20.07 -10.49 -17.25
N GLU A 237 20.57 -10.83 -18.44
CA GLU A 237 20.75 -12.22 -18.88
C GLU A 237 21.63 -13.02 -17.91
N ALA A 238 22.74 -12.45 -17.43
CA ALA A 238 23.61 -13.11 -16.45
C ALA A 238 22.94 -13.29 -15.08
N ARG A 239 22.11 -12.33 -14.65
CA ARG A 239 21.32 -12.42 -13.42
C ARG A 239 20.20 -13.46 -13.55
N ASP A 240 19.57 -13.57 -14.71
CA ASP A 240 18.50 -14.55 -14.93
C ASP A 240 19.01 -16.00 -14.86
N GLU A 241 20.29 -16.21 -15.17
CA GLU A 241 20.95 -17.51 -14.99
C GLU A 241 21.29 -17.83 -13.54
N ASP A 242 21.78 -16.85 -12.77
CA ASP A 242 22.07 -16.99 -11.35
C ASP A 242 21.85 -15.64 -10.62
N PRO A 243 20.66 -15.45 -10.03
CA PRO A 243 20.31 -14.17 -9.44
C PRO A 243 21.01 -13.89 -8.10
N PHE A 244 21.62 -14.91 -7.47
CA PHE A 244 22.35 -14.76 -6.22
C PHE A 244 23.87 -14.61 -6.43
N GLN A 245 24.30 -14.58 -7.69
CA GLN A 245 25.69 -14.35 -8.06
C GLN A 245 26.18 -12.97 -7.59
N ASP A 246 27.41 -12.92 -7.08
CA ASP A 246 28.06 -11.68 -6.64
C ASP A 246 28.10 -10.62 -7.77
N MET A 247 27.84 -9.37 -7.42
CA MET A 247 27.81 -8.24 -8.35
C MET A 247 29.07 -8.13 -9.22
N GLU A 248 30.28 -8.38 -8.69
CA GLU A 248 31.51 -8.30 -9.49
C GLU A 248 31.53 -9.35 -10.60
N VAL A 249 31.00 -10.53 -10.32
CA VAL A 249 30.93 -11.61 -11.31
C VAL A 249 29.92 -11.23 -12.39
N LEU A 250 28.73 -10.76 -12.00
CA LEU A 250 27.71 -10.28 -12.95
C LEU A 250 28.22 -9.13 -13.83
N LEU A 251 28.91 -8.14 -13.26
CA LEU A 251 29.47 -7.02 -14.02
C LEU A 251 30.55 -7.46 -15.00
N ARG A 252 31.39 -8.44 -14.61
CA ARG A 252 32.38 -9.03 -15.50
C ARG A 252 31.72 -9.74 -16.68
N ARG A 253 30.65 -10.51 -16.42
CA ARG A 253 29.86 -11.18 -17.46
C ARG A 253 29.14 -10.18 -18.39
N ALA A 254 28.67 -9.06 -17.84
CA ALA A 254 28.10 -7.97 -18.62
C ALA A 254 29.15 -7.24 -19.50
N GLY A 255 30.44 -7.42 -19.22
CA GLY A 255 31.56 -6.74 -19.90
C GLY A 255 31.86 -5.35 -19.32
N ALA A 256 31.44 -5.08 -18.08
CA ALA A 256 31.75 -3.87 -17.32
C ALA A 256 33.00 -4.08 -16.44
N THR A 257 34.12 -4.44 -17.07
CA THR A 257 35.38 -4.76 -16.37
C THR A 257 36.21 -3.54 -16.00
N ASP A 258 35.89 -2.37 -16.56
CA ASP A 258 36.61 -1.15 -16.24
C ASP A 258 36.20 -0.60 -14.85
N PRO A 259 37.15 -0.09 -14.04
CA PRO A 259 36.87 0.38 -12.69
C PRO A 259 35.86 1.53 -12.62
N LYS A 260 35.74 2.32 -13.70
CA LYS A 260 34.82 3.46 -13.78
C LYS A 260 33.37 2.97 -13.87
N SER A 261 33.05 2.12 -14.84
CA SER A 261 31.72 1.53 -14.99
C SER A 261 31.33 0.69 -13.76
N SER A 262 32.24 -0.10 -13.18
CA SER A 262 31.93 -0.83 -11.94
C SER A 262 31.57 0.12 -10.79
N LYS A 263 32.32 1.22 -10.61
CA LYS A 263 32.01 2.24 -9.60
C LYS A 263 30.66 2.92 -9.84
N GLU A 264 30.35 3.28 -11.08
CA GLU A 264 29.09 3.93 -11.44
C GLU A 264 27.90 2.99 -11.22
N VAL A 265 28.02 1.71 -11.58
CA VAL A 265 26.96 0.71 -11.30
C VAL A 265 26.76 0.49 -9.81
N ARG A 266 27.84 0.41 -9.03
CA ARG A 266 27.78 0.29 -7.56
C ARG A 266 27.19 1.52 -6.87
N ALA A 267 27.13 2.65 -7.57
CA ALA A 267 26.42 3.84 -7.08
C ALA A 267 24.91 3.68 -7.18
N VAL A 268 24.40 2.92 -8.17
CA VAL A 268 22.96 2.76 -8.44
C VAL A 268 22.41 1.39 -8.05
N LEU A 269 23.25 0.36 -7.87
CA LEU A 269 22.83 -0.98 -7.47
C LEU A 269 23.32 -1.37 -6.06
N THR A 270 22.61 -2.30 -5.44
CA THR A 270 22.96 -2.93 -4.16
C THR A 270 22.57 -4.40 -4.17
N GLU A 271 23.21 -5.21 -3.33
CA GLU A 271 22.81 -6.61 -3.10
C GLU A 271 21.98 -6.76 -1.83
N ARG A 272 22.14 -5.80 -0.89
CA ARG A 272 21.41 -5.79 0.38
C ARG A 272 20.34 -4.72 0.37
N SER A 273 19.20 -5.07 0.95
CA SER A 273 18.08 -4.16 1.14
C SER A 273 17.97 -3.70 2.58
N ARG A 274 17.87 -2.39 2.74
CA ARG A 274 17.70 -1.65 4.00
C ARG A 274 16.41 -0.81 4.00
N CYS A 275 15.56 -0.98 2.99
CA CYS A 275 14.29 -0.29 2.90
C CYS A 275 13.20 -1.31 2.57
N HIS A 276 12.25 -1.46 3.48
CA HIS A 276 11.18 -2.45 3.40
C HIS A 276 9.82 -1.78 3.61
N GLY A 277 8.82 -2.26 2.89
CA GLY A 277 7.46 -1.78 2.94
C GLY A 277 6.51 -2.81 3.52
N LEU A 278 5.52 -2.33 4.26
CA LEU A 278 4.35 -3.07 4.70
C LEU A 278 3.11 -2.26 4.31
N TRP A 279 2.36 -2.79 3.36
CA TRP A 279 1.04 -2.30 3.01
C TRP A 279 -0.02 -3.11 3.73
N ILE A 280 -1.00 -2.42 4.31
CA ILE A 280 -2.12 -2.99 5.03
C ILE A 280 -3.39 -2.46 4.37
N THR A 281 -4.17 -3.37 3.81
CA THR A 281 -5.55 -3.08 3.38
C THR A 281 -6.49 -3.71 4.40
N ALA A 282 -7.18 -2.88 5.16
CA ALA A 282 -8.24 -3.33 6.06
C ALA A 282 -9.56 -3.34 5.30
N HIS A 283 -10.17 -4.52 5.18
CA HIS A 283 -11.43 -4.67 4.45
C HIS A 283 -12.59 -4.36 5.38
N GLY A 284 -13.38 -3.37 5.03
CA GLY A 284 -14.60 -2.99 5.76
C GLY A 284 -15.85 -3.45 5.02
N THR A 285 -17.01 -3.26 5.66
CA THR A 285 -18.30 -3.58 5.02
C THR A 285 -18.72 -2.55 3.97
N GLN A 286 -18.33 -1.28 4.17
CA GLN A 286 -18.70 -0.16 3.28
C GLN A 286 -17.53 0.40 2.48
N ARG A 287 -16.32 0.33 3.03
CA ARG A 287 -15.09 0.83 2.40
C ARG A 287 -13.88 0.08 2.93
N ASP A 288 -12.83 0.10 2.14
CA ASP A 288 -11.51 -0.35 2.56
C ASP A 288 -10.69 0.82 3.10
N TRP A 289 -9.69 0.51 3.91
CA TRP A 289 -8.72 1.47 4.42
C TRP A 289 -7.31 1.02 4.12
N TYR A 290 -6.44 1.98 3.83
CA TYR A 290 -5.10 1.70 3.36
C TYR A 290 -4.07 2.34 4.27
N SER A 291 -3.07 1.55 4.66
CA SER A 291 -1.91 2.06 5.38
C SER A 291 -0.65 1.53 4.72
N ALA A 292 0.32 2.41 4.50
CA ALA A 292 1.67 2.03 4.09
C ALA A 292 2.65 2.40 5.20
N ILE A 293 3.49 1.45 5.55
CA ILE A 293 4.53 1.63 6.55
C ILE A 293 5.85 1.28 5.89
N ILE A 294 6.78 2.22 5.89
CA ILE A 294 8.10 2.05 5.31
C ILE A 294 9.14 2.05 6.43
N GLY A 295 9.90 0.97 6.54
CA GLY A 295 11.04 0.84 7.44
C GLY A 295 12.33 1.08 6.67
N ILE A 296 13.11 2.08 7.09
CA ILE A 296 14.42 2.41 6.55
C ILE A 296 15.44 2.15 7.65
N GLY A 297 16.40 1.27 7.39
CA GLY A 297 17.37 0.89 8.40
C GLY A 297 17.98 -0.46 8.14
N ASP A 298 19.00 -0.77 8.92
CA ASP A 298 19.53 -2.12 8.99
C ASP A 298 18.75 -2.87 10.09
N PRO A 299 17.88 -3.83 9.74
CA PRO A 299 17.07 -4.54 10.73
C PRO A 299 17.95 -5.31 11.72
N ASP A 300 19.15 -5.73 11.32
CA ASP A 300 20.08 -6.47 12.18
C ASP A 300 20.74 -5.57 13.23
N LEU A 301 20.80 -4.25 12.98
CA LEU A 301 21.38 -3.26 13.88
C LEU A 301 20.33 -2.56 14.75
N GLY A 302 19.04 -2.89 14.63
CA GLY A 302 17.96 -2.28 15.39
C GLY A 302 17.73 -0.78 15.11
N THR A 303 18.28 -0.26 14.00
CA THR A 303 18.20 1.15 13.61
C THR A 303 17.13 1.37 12.54
N LEU A 304 15.87 1.10 12.88
CA LEU A 304 14.76 1.21 11.93
C LEU A 304 14.02 2.56 12.11
N GLN A 305 14.18 3.46 11.14
CA GLN A 305 13.32 4.63 11.02
C GLN A 305 12.04 4.24 10.28
N THR A 306 10.88 4.55 10.86
CA THR A 306 9.59 4.21 10.25
C THR A 306 8.84 5.44 9.74
N ARG A 307 8.31 5.37 8.53
CA ARG A 307 7.35 6.34 7.98
C ARG A 307 6.00 5.65 7.80
N THR A 308 4.93 6.29 8.26
CA THR A 308 3.56 5.77 8.13
C THR A 308 2.74 6.73 7.28
N LEU A 309 1.97 6.19 6.34
CA LEU A 309 1.06 6.90 5.47
C LEU A 309 -0.30 6.22 5.57
N GLU A 310 -1.35 7.00 5.76
CA GLU A 310 -2.72 6.52 5.88
C GLU A 310 -3.60 7.23 4.84
N TRP A 311 -4.51 6.49 4.22
CA TRP A 311 -5.48 6.97 3.24
C TRP A 311 -6.88 6.43 3.56
#